data_AF-A0A2G2J9T8-F1
#
_entry.id   AF-A0A2G2J9T8-F1
#
_cell.length_a   1.000
_cell.length_b   1.000
_cell.length_c   1.000
_cell.angle_alpha   90.00
_cell.angle_beta   90.00
_cell.angle_gamma   90.00
#
_symmetry.space_group_name_H-M   'P 1'
#
loop_
_entity.id
_entity.type
_entity.pdbx_description
1 polymer ?
#
loop_
_entity_poly.entity_id
_entity_poly.type
_entity_poly.pdbx_seq_one_letter_code
_entity_poly.pdbx_strand_id
1 'polypeptide(L)'
;MSVFVEHYNYAVVIVLMMTGLYVVFASSNMIKKLVGLSVFQTSVFLLYITMGKVAGGRPPIIDPSEFQTGHGDAHEVVPEIAHEVVQEVAKEAEHAVSETAHAVTEIAHVVSETPGVIYSNPLPHVLILTAIVVGVATLAIGLALVVRIREAYGSIEEDEIGQLDYQDNLEGHTG
;
A
#
# COMPACT_ATOMS: atom_id res chain seq x y z
N MET A 1 23.67 10.80 -6.05
CA MET A 1 22.74 10.75 -7.20
C MET A 1 21.91 9.48 -7.15
N SER A 2 21.19 9.26 -6.04
CA SER A 2 20.44 8.01 -5.75
C SER A 2 19.02 8.31 -5.25
N VAL A 3 18.82 9.47 -4.60
CA VAL A 3 17.51 9.94 -4.12
C VAL A 3 16.47 10.05 -5.24
N PHE A 4 16.90 10.46 -6.45
CA PHE A 4 16.03 10.58 -7.63
C PHE A 4 15.57 9.21 -8.16
N VAL A 5 16.38 8.16 -7.99
CA VAL A 5 16.04 6.80 -8.46
C VAL A 5 15.10 6.11 -7.44
N GLU A 6 15.31 6.33 -6.14
CA GLU A 6 14.39 5.85 -5.10
C GLU A 6 12.99 6.48 -5.18
N HIS A 7 12.90 7.78 -5.50
CA HIS A 7 11.63 8.50 -5.50
C HIS A 7 10.94 8.59 -6.88
N TYR A 8 11.54 8.02 -7.92
CA TYR A 8 10.98 8.06 -9.28
C TYR A 8 9.55 7.48 -9.34
N ASN A 9 9.30 6.41 -8.58
CA ASN A 9 7.97 5.80 -8.48
C ASN A 9 6.91 6.77 -7.96
N TYR A 10 7.24 7.61 -6.97
CA TYR A 10 6.31 8.63 -6.44
C TYR A 10 6.07 9.76 -7.44
N ALA A 11 7.11 10.20 -8.16
CA ALA A 11 6.97 11.26 -9.16
C ALA A 11 6.00 10.85 -10.28
N VAL A 12 6.10 9.62 -10.78
CA VAL A 12 5.18 9.07 -11.79
C VAL A 12 3.75 9.04 -11.27
N VAL A 13 3.55 8.59 -10.02
CA VAL A 13 2.22 8.54 -9.39
C VAL A 13 1.61 9.93 -9.22
N ILE A 14 2.38 10.92 -8.78
CA ILE A 14 1.91 12.30 -8.60
C ILE A 14 1.49 12.91 -9.95
N VAL A 15 2.28 12.73 -11.00
CA VAL A 15 1.94 13.20 -12.35
C VAL A 15 0.68 12.52 -12.88
N LEU A 16 0.54 11.21 -12.65
CA LEU A 16 -0.64 10.46 -13.06
C LEU A 16 -1.90 10.90 -12.27
N MET A 17 -1.75 11.17 -10.98
CA MET A 17 -2.81 11.72 -10.13
C MET A 17 -3.25 13.11 -10.58
N MET A 18 -2.30 14.00 -10.87
CA MET A 18 -2.57 15.32 -11.42
C MET A 18 -3.25 15.25 -12.79
N THR A 19 -2.85 14.30 -13.64
CA THR A 19 -3.49 14.07 -14.94
C THR A 19 -4.94 13.62 -14.78
N GLY A 20 -5.22 12.70 -13.86
CA GLY A 20 -6.59 12.25 -13.56
C GLY A 20 -7.49 13.39 -13.07
N LEU A 21 -7.00 14.18 -12.11
CA LEU A 21 -7.74 15.35 -11.60
C LEU A 21 -7.92 16.43 -12.68
N TYR A 22 -6.91 16.63 -13.53
CA TYR A 22 -6.96 17.58 -14.64
C TYR A 22 -8.08 17.23 -15.62
N VAL A 23 -8.22 15.95 -16.01
CA VAL A 23 -9.30 15.51 -16.92
C VAL A 23 -10.68 15.76 -16.32
N VAL A 24 -10.86 15.55 -15.00
CA VAL A 24 -12.14 15.81 -14.31
C VAL A 24 -12.51 17.30 -14.38
N PHE A 25 -11.55 18.20 -14.15
CA PHE A 25 -11.83 19.63 -14.15
C PHE A 25 -11.96 20.21 -15.56
N ALA A 26 -11.19 19.70 -16.53
CA ALA A 26 -11.09 20.27 -17.87
C ALA A 26 -12.15 19.77 -18.88
N SER A 27 -12.97 18.77 -18.53
CA SER A 27 -13.95 18.21 -19.46
C SER A 27 -15.36 18.77 -19.25
N SER A 28 -16.04 19.16 -20.35
CA SER A 28 -17.48 19.49 -20.38
C SER A 28 -18.36 18.24 -20.40
N ASN A 29 -17.85 17.15 -20.99
CA ASN A 29 -18.54 15.87 -21.10
C ASN A 29 -18.55 15.09 -19.78
N MET A 30 -19.73 14.64 -19.35
CA MET A 30 -19.85 13.80 -18.15
C MET A 30 -19.10 12.47 -18.26
N ILE A 31 -19.05 11.87 -19.46
CA ILE A 31 -18.32 10.61 -19.70
C ILE A 31 -16.81 10.80 -19.53
N LYS A 32 -16.26 11.92 -20.02
CA LYS A 32 -14.82 12.20 -19.88
C LYS A 32 -14.47 12.49 -18.42
N LYS A 33 -15.35 13.16 -17.66
CA LYS A 33 -15.18 13.33 -16.21
C LYS A 33 -15.11 11.98 -15.49
N LEU A 34 -15.97 11.03 -15.87
CA LEU A 34 -15.98 9.69 -15.28
C LEU A 34 -14.71 8.89 -15.60
N VAL A 35 -14.18 9.02 -16.82
CA VAL A 35 -12.86 8.47 -17.18
C VAL A 35 -11.73 9.14 -16.40
N GLY A 36 -11.78 10.47 -16.22
CA GLY A 36 -10.81 11.18 -15.38
C GLY A 36 -10.82 10.69 -13.93
N LEU A 37 -12.02 10.45 -13.38
CA LEU A 37 -12.20 9.94 -12.03
C LEU A 37 -11.64 8.52 -11.86
N SER A 38 -11.81 7.64 -12.85
CA SER A 38 -11.27 6.26 -12.80
C SER A 38 -9.74 6.22 -12.92
N VAL A 39 -9.16 7.12 -13.72
CA VAL A 39 -7.69 7.31 -13.80
C VAL A 39 -7.15 7.85 -12.49
N PHE A 40 -7.82 8.83 -11.89
CA PHE A 40 -7.48 9.35 -10.56
C PHE A 40 -7.51 8.25 -9.50
N GLN A 41 -8.56 7.42 -9.47
CA GLN A 41 -8.67 6.30 -8.54
C GLN A 41 -7.55 5.26 -8.72
N THR A 42 -7.20 4.94 -9.97
CA THR A 42 -6.09 4.03 -10.30
C THR A 42 -4.75 4.60 -9.83
N SER A 43 -4.56 5.92 -9.89
CA SER A 43 -3.35 6.59 -9.38
C SER A 43 -3.19 6.43 -7.87
N VAL A 44 -4.29 6.50 -7.10
CA VAL A 44 -4.29 6.29 -5.65
C VAL A 44 -3.90 4.84 -5.32
N PHE A 45 -4.33 3.87 -6.13
CA PHE A 45 -3.92 2.48 -5.96
C PHE A 45 -2.41 2.30 -6.16
N LEU A 46 -1.84 2.93 -7.18
CA LEU A 46 -0.39 2.89 -7.42
C LEU A 46 0.40 3.55 -6.29
N LEU A 47 -0.11 4.63 -5.69
CA LEU A 47 0.49 5.24 -4.49
C LEU A 47 0.54 4.25 -3.33
N TYR A 48 -0.58 3.58 -3.07
CA TYR A 48 -0.74 2.63 -1.98
C TYR A 48 0.17 1.40 -2.13
N ILE A 49 0.30 0.89 -3.36
CA ILE A 49 1.21 -0.22 -3.67
C ILE A 49 2.67 0.20 -3.46
N THR A 50 3.02 1.43 -3.89
CA THR A 50 4.39 1.93 -3.78
C THR A 50 4.83 2.10 -2.32
N MET A 51 3.95 2.60 -1.45
CA MET A 51 4.23 2.72 -0.02
C MET A 51 4.17 1.37 0.73
N GLY A 52 3.35 0.43 0.25
CA GLY A 52 3.14 -0.86 0.91
C GLY A 52 4.12 -1.97 0.54
N LYS A 53 4.92 -1.78 -0.51
CA LYS A 53 5.84 -2.80 -1.03
C LYS A 53 7.15 -2.84 -0.25
N VAL A 54 7.33 -3.89 0.55
CA VAL A 54 8.61 -4.21 1.22
C VAL A 54 9.43 -5.15 0.35
N ALA A 55 10.72 -4.86 0.14
CA ALA A 55 11.61 -5.72 -0.65
C ALA A 55 11.88 -7.04 0.08
N GLY A 56 11.71 -8.18 -0.60
CA GLY A 56 11.96 -9.51 -0.04
C GLY A 56 10.85 -10.09 0.84
N GLY A 57 9.69 -9.43 0.95
CA GLY A 57 8.56 -9.90 1.76
C GLY A 57 7.83 -11.09 1.15
N ARG A 58 7.69 -12.19 1.89
CA ARG A 58 6.82 -13.32 1.53
C ARG A 58 5.34 -12.96 1.77
N PRO A 59 4.40 -13.55 1.00
CA PRO A 59 2.97 -13.38 1.29
C PRO A 59 2.65 -13.76 2.74
N PRO A 60 1.81 -13.00 3.46
CA PRO A 60 1.42 -13.29 4.84
C PRO A 60 0.47 -14.51 4.91
N ILE A 61 1.02 -15.69 4.61
CA ILE A 61 0.36 -16.99 4.71
C ILE A 61 1.28 -17.85 5.58
N ILE A 62 0.72 -18.42 6.64
CA ILE A 62 1.44 -19.35 7.51
C ILE A 62 1.44 -20.71 6.80
N ASP A 63 2.61 -21.22 6.45
CA ASP A 63 2.72 -22.56 5.89
C ASP A 63 2.45 -23.60 7.01
N PRO A 64 1.57 -24.60 6.78
CA PRO A 64 1.26 -25.62 7.80
C PRO A 64 2.47 -26.42 8.27
N SER A 65 3.57 -26.46 7.50
CA SER A 65 4.84 -27.07 7.91
C SER A 65 5.59 -26.28 8.97
N GLU A 66 5.31 -24.99 9.16
CA GLU A 66 5.82 -24.19 10.30
C GLU A 66 4.99 -24.45 11.57
N PHE A 67 3.77 -24.97 11.47
CA PHE A 67 2.96 -25.35 12.64
C PHE A 67 3.56 -26.55 13.39
N GLN A 68 4.26 -27.44 12.68
CA GLN A 68 4.83 -28.65 13.28
C GLN A 68 6.11 -28.39 14.09
N THR A 69 6.77 -27.25 13.88
CA THR A 69 7.90 -26.79 14.71
C THR A 69 7.47 -26.07 16.00
N GLY A 70 6.16 -25.95 16.26
CA GLY A 70 5.60 -25.40 17.50
C GLY A 70 5.64 -26.35 18.70
N HIS A 71 6.05 -27.60 18.52
CA HIS A 71 6.37 -28.53 19.61
C HIS A 71 7.74 -29.17 19.38
N GLY A 72 8.75 -28.49 19.93
CA GLY A 72 9.87 -29.15 20.60
C GLY A 72 10.95 -29.76 19.72
N ASP A 73 11.59 -28.98 18.86
CA ASP A 73 12.94 -29.30 18.32
C ASP A 73 13.70 -28.01 17.98
N ALA A 74 13.72 -27.07 18.93
CA ALA A 74 14.78 -26.07 18.93
C ALA A 74 16.02 -26.73 19.55
N HIS A 75 17.02 -26.98 18.72
CA HIS A 75 18.42 -27.02 19.16
C HIS A 75 18.87 -28.23 20.00
N GLU A 76 18.50 -29.46 19.64
CA GLU A 76 19.28 -30.67 19.99
C GLU A 76 20.61 -30.74 19.19
N VAL A 77 21.43 -29.68 19.17
CA VAL A 77 22.87 -29.80 18.85
C VAL A 77 23.73 -28.70 19.49
N VAL A 78 23.17 -27.66 20.14
CA VAL A 78 24.02 -26.49 20.51
C VAL A 78 23.75 -25.85 21.89
N PRO A 79 23.58 -26.62 22.99
CA PRO A 79 23.86 -26.06 24.32
C PRO A 79 24.94 -26.81 25.10
N GLU A 80 25.43 -27.97 24.65
CA GLU A 80 26.38 -28.76 25.44
C GLU A 80 27.80 -28.19 25.38
N ILE A 81 28.26 -27.75 24.19
CA ILE A 81 29.57 -27.12 24.01
C ILE A 81 29.60 -25.71 24.62
N ALA A 82 28.45 -25.01 24.64
CA ALA A 82 28.37 -23.66 25.18
C ALA A 82 28.49 -23.65 26.71
N HIS A 83 27.95 -24.66 27.42
CA HIS A 83 28.04 -24.68 28.88
C HIS A 83 29.44 -25.05 29.39
N GLU A 84 30.17 -25.90 28.64
CA GLU A 84 31.54 -26.29 28.96
C GLU A 84 32.52 -25.12 28.73
N VAL A 85 32.41 -24.43 27.59
CA VAL A 85 33.26 -23.27 27.25
C VAL A 85 32.94 -22.06 28.13
N VAL A 86 31.68 -21.84 28.52
CA VAL A 86 31.31 -20.75 29.43
C VAL A 86 31.81 -21.00 30.85
N GLN A 87 31.85 -22.25 31.33
CA GLN A 87 32.44 -22.56 32.64
C GLN A 87 33.97 -22.47 32.64
N GLU A 88 34.63 -22.85 31.54
CA GLU A 88 36.08 -22.75 31.41
C GLU A 88 36.53 -21.27 31.36
N VAL A 89 35.82 -20.43 30.61
CA VAL A 89 36.09 -18.99 30.51
C VAL A 89 35.69 -18.22 31.78
N ALA A 90 34.62 -18.63 32.48
CA ALA A 90 34.22 -18.02 33.75
C ALA A 90 35.23 -18.28 34.88
N LYS A 91 35.97 -19.38 34.83
CA LYS A 91 36.98 -19.72 35.83
C LYS A 91 38.26 -18.89 35.71
N GLU A 92 38.46 -18.24 34.56
CA GLU A 92 39.67 -17.47 34.24
C GLU A 92 39.45 -15.94 34.31
N ALA A 93 38.20 -15.50 34.50
CA ALA A 93 37.81 -14.08 34.45
C ALA A 93 37.72 -13.36 35.81
N GLU A 94 38.17 -13.96 36.92
CA GLU A 94 38.20 -13.27 38.23
C GLU A 94 39.36 -12.27 38.41
N HIS A 95 40.23 -12.08 37.41
CA HIS A 95 41.27 -11.05 37.47
C HIS A 95 41.19 -10.10 36.27
N ALA A 96 40.97 -8.82 36.59
CA ALA A 96 40.96 -7.66 35.70
C ALA A 96 39.65 -7.41 34.92
N VAL A 97 38.65 -6.90 35.66
CA VAL A 97 37.51 -6.16 35.13
C VAL A 97 38.00 -4.82 34.55
N SER A 98 37.86 -4.59 33.23
CA SER A 98 37.46 -3.26 32.71
C SER A 98 37.22 -3.16 31.19
N GLU A 99 37.69 -4.06 30.31
CA GLU A 99 37.71 -3.76 28.85
C GLU A 99 36.81 -4.59 27.93
N THR A 100 36.08 -5.58 28.43
CA THR A 100 35.34 -6.53 27.57
C THR A 100 33.89 -6.11 27.24
N ALA A 101 33.43 -4.94 27.68
CA ALA A 101 32.05 -4.47 27.43
C ALA A 101 31.76 -4.22 25.93
N HIS A 102 32.79 -3.88 25.14
CA HIS A 102 32.64 -3.61 23.71
C HIS A 102 32.53 -4.86 22.84
N ALA A 103 33.19 -5.96 23.21
CA ALA A 103 33.10 -7.23 22.46
C ALA A 103 31.73 -7.93 22.66
N VAL A 104 31.10 -7.75 23.82
CA VAL A 104 29.78 -8.32 24.14
C VAL A 104 28.67 -7.67 23.28
N THR A 105 28.87 -6.42 22.86
CA THR A 105 27.92 -5.71 21.99
C THR A 105 28.03 -6.17 20.53
N GLU A 106 29.21 -6.57 20.07
CA GLU A 106 29.44 -7.08 18.71
C GLU A 106 28.82 -8.47 18.52
N ILE A 107 28.91 -9.34 19.54
CA ILE A 107 28.34 -10.70 19.51
C ILE A 107 26.80 -10.64 19.61
N ALA A 108 26.24 -9.64 20.30
CA ALA A 108 24.79 -9.42 20.37
C ALA A 108 24.17 -9.00 19.03
N HIS A 109 24.94 -8.32 18.16
CA HIS A 109 24.49 -7.95 16.81
C HIS A 109 24.52 -9.14 15.84
N VAL A 110 25.46 -10.08 16.01
CA VAL A 110 25.57 -11.28 15.17
C VAL A 110 24.50 -12.33 15.52
N VAL A 111 23.97 -12.32 16.75
CA VAL A 111 22.86 -13.21 17.20
C VAL A 111 21.48 -12.79 16.65
N SER A 112 21.35 -11.64 15.98
CA SER A 112 20.08 -11.22 15.37
C SER A 112 19.86 -11.68 13.93
N GLU A 113 20.83 -12.34 13.29
CA GLU A 113 20.66 -12.91 11.93
C GLU A 113 20.21 -14.37 11.96
N THR A 114 19.08 -14.64 12.62
CA THR A 114 18.19 -15.69 12.10
C THR A 114 17.63 -15.13 10.79
N PRO A 115 17.58 -15.87 9.66
CA PRO A 115 16.81 -15.45 8.50
C PRO A 115 15.32 -15.54 8.87
N GLY A 116 14.88 -14.57 9.67
CA GLY A 116 13.50 -14.34 10.00
C GLY A 116 12.78 -14.12 8.70
N VAL A 117 11.76 -14.93 8.46
CA VAL A 117 10.91 -14.80 7.28
C VAL A 117 10.31 -13.40 7.30
N ILE A 118 10.80 -12.52 6.41
CA ILE A 118 10.22 -11.20 6.25
C ILE A 118 8.89 -11.40 5.55
N TYR A 119 7.79 -11.08 6.24
CA TYR A 119 6.44 -11.06 5.67
C TYR A 119 6.13 -9.67 5.12
N SER A 120 5.35 -9.62 4.03
CA SER A 120 4.82 -8.35 3.51
C SER A 120 3.77 -7.76 4.45
N ASN A 121 3.65 -6.43 4.49
CA ASN A 121 2.64 -5.75 5.31
C ASN A 121 1.21 -6.06 4.78
N PRO A 122 0.32 -6.67 5.58
CA PRO A 122 -1.03 -7.02 5.14
C PRO A 122 -1.97 -5.81 5.04
N LEU A 123 -1.66 -4.69 5.69
CA LEU A 123 -2.53 -3.51 5.73
C LEU A 123 -2.78 -2.90 4.33
N PRO A 124 -1.75 -2.58 3.52
CA PRO A 124 -1.95 -2.03 2.18
C PRO A 124 -2.76 -2.96 1.26
N HIS A 125 -2.57 -4.28 1.36
CA HIS A 125 -3.22 -5.24 0.48
C HIS A 125 -4.75 -5.26 0.66
N VAL A 126 -5.22 -5.32 1.91
CA VAL A 126 -6.66 -5.32 2.20
C VAL A 126 -7.29 -3.98 1.83
N LEU A 127 -6.60 -2.87 2.11
CA LEU A 127 -7.08 -1.53 1.81
C LEU A 127 -7.21 -1.28 0.30
N ILE A 128 -6.33 -1.85 -0.52
CA ILE A 128 -6.47 -1.79 -1.98
C ILE A 128 -7.64 -2.66 -2.45
N LEU A 129 -7.80 -3.87 -1.91
CA LEU A 129 -8.88 -4.77 -2.32
C LEU A 129 -10.26 -4.15 -2.06
N THR A 130 -10.46 -3.54 -0.89
CA THR A 130 -11.72 -2.85 -0.58
C THR A 130 -11.90 -1.60 -1.45
N ALA A 131 -10.83 -0.84 -1.68
CA ALA A 131 -10.91 0.36 -2.52
C ALA A 131 -11.19 0.04 -4.00
N ILE A 132 -10.70 -1.08 -4.53
CA ILE A 132 -11.04 -1.55 -5.89
C ILE A 132 -12.54 -1.86 -6.00
N VAL A 133 -13.10 -2.60 -5.04
CA VAL A 133 -14.52 -2.97 -5.06
C VAL A 133 -15.41 -1.72 -4.95
N VAL A 134 -15.10 -0.82 -4.02
CA VAL A 134 -15.83 0.45 -3.87
C VAL A 134 -15.71 1.27 -5.15
N GLY A 135 -14.53 1.34 -5.74
CA GLY A 135 -14.28 2.10 -6.96
C GLY A 135 -15.00 1.57 -8.21
N VAL A 136 -15.06 0.25 -8.40
CA VAL A 136 -15.86 -0.35 -9.48
C VAL A 136 -17.35 -0.09 -9.26
N ALA A 137 -17.82 -0.15 -8.01
CA ALA A 137 -19.21 0.14 -7.67
C ALA A 137 -19.58 1.61 -7.95
N THR A 138 -18.76 2.57 -7.53
CA THR A 138 -19.01 3.99 -7.81
C THR A 138 -18.90 4.33 -9.29
N LEU A 139 -17.98 3.68 -10.03
CA LEU A 139 -17.91 3.81 -11.49
C LEU A 139 -19.20 3.33 -12.17
N ALA A 140 -19.72 2.18 -11.74
CA ALA A 140 -20.97 1.63 -12.28
C ALA A 140 -22.16 2.55 -12.01
N ILE A 141 -22.26 3.09 -10.79
CA ILE A 141 -23.30 4.06 -10.41
C ILE A 141 -23.13 5.35 -11.22
N GLY A 142 -21.90 5.86 -11.36
CA GLY A 142 -21.62 7.06 -12.16
C GLY A 142 -22.05 6.89 -13.62
N LEU A 143 -21.74 5.75 -14.23
CA LEU A 143 -22.17 5.45 -15.61
C LEU A 143 -23.69 5.32 -15.72
N ALA A 144 -24.33 4.66 -14.75
CA ALA A 144 -25.79 4.55 -14.71
C ALA A 144 -26.46 5.93 -14.61
N LEU A 145 -25.89 6.83 -13.79
CA LEU A 145 -26.37 8.22 -13.68
C LEU A 145 -26.17 8.98 -14.99
N VAL A 146 -25.01 8.86 -15.64
CA VAL A 146 -24.76 9.52 -16.93
C VAL A 146 -25.73 9.04 -18.02
N VAL A 147 -26.01 7.73 -18.07
CA VAL A 147 -27.01 7.18 -18.99
C VAL A 147 -28.40 7.73 -18.68
N ARG A 148 -28.76 7.79 -17.39
CA ARG A 148 -30.07 8.31 -16.97
C ARG A 148 -30.25 9.79 -17.29
N ILE A 149 -29.20 10.60 -17.13
CA ILE A 149 -29.18 12.02 -17.49
C ILE A 149 -29.35 12.18 -19.00
N ARG A 150 -28.63 11.37 -19.79
CA ARG A 150 -28.77 11.39 -21.25
C ARG A 150 -30.18 11.03 -21.72
N GLU A 151 -30.85 10.09 -21.06
CA GLU A 151 -32.25 9.75 -21.36
C GLU A 151 -33.22 10.89 -21.04
N ALA A 152 -32.97 11.66 -19.97
CA ALA A 152 -33.83 12.75 -19.53
C ALA A 152 -33.61 14.04 -20.33
N TYR A 153 -32.36 14.43 -20.56
CA TYR A 153 -31.99 15.70 -21.19
C TYR A 153 -31.62 15.57 -22.68
N GLY A 154 -31.38 14.36 -23.18
CA GLY A 154 -30.90 14.13 -24.55
C GLY A 154 -29.42 14.44 -24.78
N SER A 155 -28.73 15.08 -23.82
CA SER A 155 -27.31 15.46 -23.91
C SER A 155 -26.46 14.85 -22.79
N ILE A 156 -25.15 14.81 -23.03
CA ILE A 156 -24.10 14.40 -22.09
C ILE A 156 -23.10 15.53 -21.79
N GLU A 157 -23.31 16.70 -22.37
CA GLU A 157 -22.53 17.92 -22.14
C GLU A 157 -23.16 18.71 -20.99
N GLU A 158 -22.38 19.04 -19.96
CA GLU A 158 -22.89 19.82 -18.83
C GLU A 158 -23.38 21.20 -19.24
N ASP A 159 -22.73 21.84 -20.21
CA ASP A 159 -23.08 23.18 -20.67
C ASP A 159 -24.48 23.21 -21.30
N GLU A 160 -24.84 22.16 -22.05
CA GLU A 160 -26.16 22.04 -22.69
C GLU A 160 -27.25 21.74 -21.65
N ILE A 161 -26.96 20.83 -20.71
CA ILE A 161 -27.88 20.47 -19.62
C ILE A 161 -28.20 21.72 -18.77
N GLY A 162 -27.19 22.51 -18.40
CA GLY A 162 -27.39 23.72 -17.61
C GLY A 162 -28.21 24.81 -18.34
N GLN A 163 -28.11 24.89 -19.67
CA GLN A 163 -28.92 25.81 -20.48
C GLN A 163 -30.38 25.37 -20.58
N LEU A 164 -30.65 24.07 -20.64
CA LEU A 164 -32.01 23.52 -20.65
C LEU A 164 -32.71 23.80 -19.32
N ASP A 165 -32.03 23.58 -18.19
CA ASP A 165 -32.56 23.90 -16.86
C ASP A 165 -32.85 25.39 -16.68
N TYR A 166 -31.98 26.25 -17.22
CA TYR A 166 -32.19 27.70 -17.14
C TYR A 166 -33.44 28.15 -17.91
N GLN A 167 -33.68 27.58 -19.10
CA GLN A 167 -34.85 27.89 -19.91
C GLN A 167 -36.15 27.40 -19.25
N ASP A 168 -36.17 26.17 -18.75
CA ASP A 168 -37.36 25.59 -18.10
C ASP A 168 -37.78 26.40 -16.85
N ASN A 169 -36.82 26.87 -16.07
CA ASN A 169 -37.07 27.73 -14.91
C ASN A 169 -37.68 29.10 -15.27
N LEU A 170 -37.31 29.68 -16.41
CA LEU A 170 -37.87 30.95 -16.87
C LEU A 170 -39.30 30.80 -17.37
N GLU A 171 -39.59 29.72 -18.10
CA GLU A 171 -40.92 29.43 -18.62
C GLU A 171 -41.92 29.09 -17.50
N GLY A 172 -41.47 28.37 -16.47
CA GLY A 172 -42.27 28.03 -15.29
C GLY A 172 -42.76 29.20 -14.42
N HIS A 173 -42.20 30.41 -14.57
CA HIS A 173 -42.65 31.62 -13.86
C HIS A 173 -43.69 32.44 -14.65
N THR A 174 -44.09 32.00 -15.85
CA THR A 174 -45.00 32.73 -16.74
C THR A 174 -46.38 32.07 -16.94
N GLY A 175 -46.67 30.97 -16.23
CA GLY A 175 -47.92 30.22 -16.28
C GLY A 175 -48.87 30.47 -15.11
#